data_AF-A0A6J1WBW2-F1
#
_entry.id   AF-A0A6J1WBW2-F1
#
_cell.length_a   1.000
_cell.length_b   1.000
_cell.length_c   1.000
_cell.angle_alpha   90.00
_cell.angle_beta   90.00
_cell.angle_gamma   90.00
#
_symmetry.space_group_name_H-M   'P 1'
#
loop_
_entity.id
_entity.type
_entity.pdbx_description
1 polymer ?
#
loop_
_entity_poly.entity_id
_entity_poly.type
_entity_poly.pdbx_seq_one_letter_code
_entity_poly.pdbx_strand_id
1 'polypeptide(L)' 'MAENSRHFLMSDRSLHLEASLDKELYYHGEPISVNVHVTNNSSKSVKKVKVAVRQYADICLFSTAQYKCPVAQIEQE' A
#
# COMPACT_ATOMS: atom_id res chain seq x y z
N MET A 1 -9.88 4.75 -4.13
CA MET A 1 -9.87 3.30 -3.83
C MET A 1 -8.86 2.63 -4.74
N ALA A 2 -8.09 1.68 -4.24
CA ALA A 2 -7.17 0.85 -5.02
C ALA A 2 -7.44 -0.62 -4.73
N GLU A 3 -7.44 -1.45 -5.76
CA GLU A 3 -7.66 -2.89 -5.65
C GLU A 3 -6.56 -3.66 -6.39
N ASN A 4 -6.24 -4.85 -5.91
CA ASN A 4 -5.31 -5.75 -6.57
C ASN A 4 -5.65 -7.21 -6.29
N SER A 5 -5.44 -8.06 -7.29
CA SER A 5 -5.71 -9.49 -7.22
C SER A 5 -4.44 -10.26 -7.57
N ARG A 6 -4.00 -11.16 -6.68
CA ARG A 6 -2.81 -11.98 -6.89
C ARG A 6 -3.15 -13.46 -6.98
N HIS A 7 -2.71 -14.08 -8.06
CA HIS A 7 -2.74 -15.53 -8.26
C HIS A 7 -1.39 -16.13 -7.84
N PHE A 8 -1.43 -17.32 -7.26
CA PHE A 8 -0.23 -18.04 -6.83
C PHE A 8 -0.13 -19.37 -7.55
N LEU A 9 1.10 -19.80 -7.86
CA LEU A 9 1.34 -21.14 -8.37
C LEU A 9 0.81 -22.17 -7.35
N MET A 10 0.13 -23.20 -7.83
CA MET A 10 -0.51 -24.24 -7.00
C MET A 10 -1.63 -23.71 -6.08
N SER A 11 -2.35 -22.68 -6.52
CA SER A 11 -3.59 -22.20 -5.88
C SER A 11 -4.62 -21.95 -6.97
N ASP A 12 -5.75 -22.66 -6.91
CA ASP A 12 -6.83 -22.51 -7.90
C ASP A 12 -7.63 -21.21 -7.72
N ARG A 13 -7.42 -20.52 -6.59
CA ARG A 13 -8.08 -19.27 -6.23
C ARG A 13 -7.07 -18.18 -5.87
N SER A 14 -7.49 -16.94 -6.04
CA SER A 14 -6.71 -15.71 -5.83
C SER A 14 -6.81 -15.16 -4.40
N LEU A 15 -5.88 -14.29 -4.06
CA LEU A 15 -5.97 -13.35 -2.95
C LEU A 15 -6.31 -11.97 -3.50
N HIS A 16 -7.39 -11.38 -3.02
CA HIS A 16 -7.82 -10.03 -3.36
C HIS A 16 -7.55 -9.07 -2.21
N LEU A 17 -7.01 -7.90 -2.54
CA LEU A 17 -6.71 -6.81 -1.62
C LEU A 17 -7.37 -5.54 -2.12
N GLU A 18 -8.11 -4.88 -1.24
CA GLU A 18 -8.67 -3.56 -1.48
C GLU A 18 -8.20 -2.61 -0.39
N ALA A 19 -7.88 -1.37 -0.77
CA ALA A 19 -7.50 -0.32 0.15
C ALA A 19 -8.16 1.00 -0.22
N SER A 20 -8.60 1.74 0.79
CA SER A 20 -9.14 3.09 0.63
C SER A 20 -8.64 4.02 1.74
N LEU A 21 -8.59 5.30 1.38
CA LEU A 21 -8.35 6.40 2.31
C LEU A 21 -9.70 7.02 2.66
N ASP A 22 -9.81 7.58 3.86
CA ASP A 22 -11.01 8.30 4.29
C ASP A 22 -11.17 9.65 3.55
N LYS A 23 -10.08 10.24 3.06
CA LYS A 23 -10.05 11.54 2.37
C LYS A 23 -9.04 11.54 1.22
N GLU A 24 -9.21 12.48 0.30
CA GLU A 24 -8.27 12.70 -0.82
C GLU A 24 -7.19 13.73 -0.50
N LEU A 25 -7.44 14.62 0.48
CA LEU A 25 -6.54 15.69 0.89
C LEU A 25 -6.37 15.67 2.41
N TYR A 26 -5.13 15.75 2.86
CA TYR A 26 -4.74 15.82 4.26
C TYR A 26 -3.84 17.01 4.50
N TYR A 27 -3.94 17.61 5.69
CA TYR A 27 -2.99 18.64 6.13
C TYR A 27 -1.86 18.04 6.96
N HIS A 28 -0.77 18.80 7.10
CA HIS A 28 0.34 18.39 7.96
C HIS A 28 -0.11 18.17 9.41
N GLY A 29 0.26 17.02 9.97
CA GLY A 29 -0.11 16.61 11.33
C GLY A 29 -1.48 15.94 11.45
N GLU A 30 -2.28 15.92 10.37
CA GLU A 30 -3.55 15.19 10.35
C GLU A 30 -3.30 13.67 10.26
N PRO A 31 -3.97 12.85 11.09
CA PRO A 31 -3.87 11.40 10.98
C PRO A 31 -4.52 10.89 9.68
N ILE A 32 -3.90 9.89 9.07
CA ILE A 32 -4.41 9.25 7.84
C ILE A 32 -5.04 7.92 8.22
N SER A 33 -6.33 7.74 7.92
CA SER A 33 -7.01 6.47 8.15
C SER A 33 -7.00 5.65 6.86
N VAL A 34 -6.44 4.43 6.95
CA VAL A 34 -6.36 3.49 5.82
C VAL A 34 -7.25 2.31 6.10
N ASN A 35 -8.30 2.12 5.30
CA ASN A 35 -9.12 0.92 5.34
C ASN A 35 -8.49 -0.13 4.43
N VAL A 36 -8.30 -1.35 4.94
CA VAL A 36 -7.69 -2.47 4.21
C VAL A 36 -8.63 -3.67 4.31
N HIS A 37 -9.07 -4.17 3.16
CA HIS A 37 -9.90 -5.36 3.06
C HIS A 37 -9.15 -6.47 2.33
N VAL A 38 -9.04 -7.64 2.95
CA VAL A 38 -8.32 -8.80 2.41
C VAL A 38 -9.28 -9.97 2.25
N THR A 39 -9.53 -10.35 1.00
CA THR A 39 -10.31 -11.54 0.65
C THR A 39 -9.36 -12.62 0.16
N ASN A 40 -8.93 -13.48 1.09
CA ASN A 40 -7.98 -14.55 0.78
C ASN A 40 -8.69 -15.87 0.50
N ASN A 41 -8.93 -16.16 -0.78
CA ASN A 41 -9.45 -17.46 -1.22
C ASN A 41 -8.32 -18.44 -1.61
N SER A 42 -7.07 -18.00 -1.56
CA SER A 42 -5.91 -18.77 -2.01
C SER A 42 -5.46 -19.84 -1.01
N SER A 43 -4.57 -20.73 -1.43
CA SER A 43 -3.90 -21.71 -0.55
C SER A 43 -2.74 -21.13 0.29
N LYS A 44 -2.52 -19.81 0.26
CA LYS A 44 -1.40 -19.13 0.94
C LYS A 44 -1.90 -18.33 2.14
N SER A 45 -1.12 -18.30 3.22
CA SER A 45 -1.44 -17.50 4.41
C SER A 45 -0.84 -16.09 4.33
N VAL A 46 -1.59 -15.09 4.78
CA VAL A 46 -1.09 -13.73 4.99
C VAL A 46 -0.37 -13.69 6.33
N LYS A 47 0.93 -13.36 6.33
CA LYS A 47 1.76 -13.38 7.54
C LYS A 47 1.81 -12.05 8.30
N LYS A 48 1.56 -10.95 7.60
CA LYS A 48 1.64 -9.59 8.14
C LYS A 48 1.03 -8.60 7.17
N VAL A 49 0.55 -7.49 7.69
CA VAL A 49 0.09 -6.34 6.91
C VAL A 49 0.96 -5.14 7.25
N LYS A 50 1.53 -4.51 6.23
CA LYS A 50 2.41 -3.35 6.38
C LYS A 50 1.85 -2.17 5.60
N VAL A 51 1.63 -1.06 6.30
CA VAL A 51 1.16 0.20 5.74
C VAL A 51 2.27 1.22 5.84
N ALA A 52 2.54 1.96 4.77
CA ALA A 52 3.60 2.97 4.75
C ALA A 52 3.21 4.17 3.88
N VAL A 53 3.55 5.37 4.34
CA VAL A 53 3.48 6.60 3.57
C VAL A 53 4.85 6.85 2.98
N ARG A 54 4.91 7.13 1.67
CA ARG A 54 6.15 7.36 0.93
C ARG A 54 6.08 8.69 0.23
N GLN A 55 7.10 9.51 0.45
CA GLN A 55 7.32 10.72 -0.31
C GLN A 55 8.16 10.39 -1.55
N TYR A 56 7.72 10.90 -2.69
CA TYR A 56 8.45 10.88 -3.95
C TYR A 56 8.84 12.30 -4.31
N ALA A 57 10.10 12.50 -4.67
CA ALA A 57 10.63 13.79 -5.10
C ALA A 57 11.37 13.60 -6.42
N ASP A 58 10.84 14.22 -7.48
CA ASP A 58 11.43 14.23 -8.81
C ASP A 58 12.19 15.55 -9.01
N ILE A 59 13.51 15.46 -9.19
CA ILE A 59 14.36 16.59 -9.55
C ILE A 59 14.47 16.60 -11.07
N CYS A 60 13.89 17.62 -11.70
CA CYS A 60 13.82 17.72 -13.17
C CYS A 60 14.79 18.76 -13.77
N LEU A 61 15.60 19.44 -12.95
CA LEU A 61 16.52 20.48 -13.39
C LEU A 61 17.97 19.98 -13.37
N PHE A 62 18.75 20.35 -14.40
CA PHE A 62 20.14 19.97 -14.67
C PHE A 62 20.39 18.47 -14.92
N SER A 63 20.05 17.62 -13.96
CA SER A 63 20.12 16.17 -14.07
C SER A 63 18.87 15.57 -13.46
N THR A 64 18.18 14.72 -14.22
CA THR A 64 16.96 14.08 -13.75
C THR A 64 17.29 13.05 -12.68
N ALA A 65 16.70 13.21 -11.50
CA ALA A 65 16.85 12.28 -10.39
C ALA A 65 15.52 12.05 -9.68
N GLN A 66 15.29 10.83 -9.22
CA GLN A 66 14.08 10.45 -8.50
C GLN A 66 14.46 9.91 -7.12
N TYR A 67 13.88 10.48 -6.07
CA TYR A 67 14.08 10.06 -4.70
C TYR A 67 12.80 9.52 -4.09
N LYS A 68 12.94 8.51 -3.25
CA LYS A 68 11.85 7.86 -2.54
C LYS A 68 12.22 7.68 -1.08
N CYS A 69 11.40 8.21 -0.18
CA CYS A 69 11.62 8.10 1.26
C CYS A 69 10.36 7.65 2.00
N PRO A 70 10.40 6.59 2.84
CA PRO A 70 9.33 6.28 3.78
C PRO A 70 9.26 7.36 4.87
N VAL A 71 8.10 8.00 5.03
CA VAL A 71 7.88 9.07 6.03
C VAL A 71 7.02 8.64 7.22
N ALA A 72 6.28 7.53 7.07
CA ALA A 72 5.57 6.86 8.16
C ALA A 72 5.42 5.37 7.83
N GLN A 73 5.40 4.52 8.85
CA GLN A 73 5.23 3.08 8.67
C GLN A 73 4.57 2.45 9.90
N ILE A 74 3.62 1.54 9.67
CA ILE A 74 3.01 0.69 10.68
C ILE A 74 2.99 -0.74 10.15
N GLU A 75 3.21 -1.71 11.03
CA GLU A 75 3.25 -3.13 10.71
C GLU A 75 2.44 -3.88 11.77
N GLN A 76 1.54 -4.75 11.32
CA GLN A 76 0.74 -5.61 12.17
C GLN A 76 1.05 -7.07 11.81
N GLU A 77 1.38 -7.86 12.83
CA GLU A 77 1.59 -9.31 12.74
C GLU A 77 0.27 -10.05 12.56
#